data_AF-A0A5Y3WB48-F1
#
_entry.id   AF-A0A5Y3WB48-F1
#
_cell.length_a   1.000
_cell.length_b   1.000
_cell.length_c   1.000
_cell.angle_alpha   90.00
_cell.angle_beta   90.00
_cell.angle_gamma   90.00
#
_symmetry.space_group_name_H-M   'P 1'
#
loop_
_entity.id
_entity.type
_entity.pdbx_description
1 polymer ?
#
loop_
_entity_poly.entity_id
_entity_poly.type
_entity_poly.pdbx_seq_one_letter_code
_entity_poly.pdbx_strand_id
1 'polypeptide(L)' 'LHLPDDQHGGYRWLTPEQLLAGDNVHDNSRAYFLPDAPAVGL' A
#
# COMPACT_ATOMS: atom_id res chain seq x y z
N LEU A 1 -14.44 -1.44 12.70
CA LEU A 1 -13.64 -2.56 12.16
C LEU A 1 -12.88 -3.16 13.32
N HIS A 2 -12.96 -4.47 13.53
CA HIS A 2 -12.16 -5.16 14.55
C HIS A 2 -11.00 -5.83 13.81
N LEU A 3 -9.89 -5.10 13.65
CA LEU A 3 -8.71 -5.55 12.92
C LEU A 3 -7.64 -6.01 13.92
N PRO A 4 -6.84 -7.03 13.56
CA PRO A 4 -5.74 -7.46 14.39
C PRO A 4 -4.67 -6.35 14.50
N ASP A 5 -4.06 -6.21 15.67
CA ASP A 5 -3.05 -5.19 15.95
C ASP A 5 -1.66 -5.77 16.30
N ASP A 6 -1.53 -7.09 16.42
CA ASP A 6 -0.27 -7.80 16.72
C ASP A 6 0.91 -7.42 15.80
N GLN A 7 0.62 -7.00 14.57
CA GLN A 7 1.65 -6.63 13.58
C GLN A 7 1.55 -5.17 13.14
N HIS A 8 0.39 -4.52 13.25
CA HIS A 8 0.12 -3.20 12.67
C HIS A 8 -0.64 -2.34 13.68
N GLY A 9 -0.09 -1.16 14.02
CA GLY A 9 -0.77 -0.20 14.90
C GLY A 9 -1.94 0.54 14.24
N GLY A 10 -2.22 0.30 12.97
CA GLY A 10 -3.32 0.92 12.24
C GLY A 10 -3.39 0.50 10.78
N TYR A 11 -4.55 0.71 10.17
CA TYR A 11 -4.83 0.41 8.77
C TYR A 11 -5.40 1.65 8.07
N ARG A 12 -5.06 1.82 6.79
CA ARG A 12 -5.58 2.91 5.97
C ARG A 12 -5.84 2.40 4.55
N TRP A 13 -6.93 2.89 3.97
CA TRP A 13 -7.22 2.73 2.55
C TRP A 13 -6.75 3.98 1.83
N LEU A 14 -6.01 3.81 0.74
CA LEU A 14 -5.42 4.89 -0.06
C LEU A 14 -5.72 4.66 -1.54
N THR A 15 -5.82 5.74 -2.32
CA THR A 15 -5.70 5.63 -3.77
C THR A 15 -4.24 5.33 -4.14
N PRO A 16 -3.95 4.77 -5.34
CA PRO A 16 -2.58 4.56 -5.80
C PRO A 16 -1.72 5.84 -5.74
N GLU A 17 -2.27 6.98 -6.12
CA GLU A 17 -1.56 8.27 -6.11
C GLU A 17 -1.18 8.68 -4.68
N GLN A 18 -2.10 8.49 -3.71
CA GLN A 18 -1.83 8.79 -2.31
C GLN A 18 -0.78 7.86 -1.71
N LEU A 19 -0.80 6.57 -2.09
CA LEU A 19 0.16 5.58 -1.63
C LEU A 19 1.57 5.87 -2.18
N LEU A 20 1.67 6.26 -3.45
CA LEU A 20 2.95 6.60 -4.08
C LEU A 20 3.53 7.92 -3.56
N ALA A 21 2.69 8.91 -3.21
CA ALA A 21 3.12 10.19 -2.66
C ALA A 21 3.47 10.13 -1.16
N GLY A 22 3.01 9.10 -0.43
CA GLY A 22 3.26 8.97 1.01
C GLY A 22 4.69 8.53 1.29
N ASP A 23 5.45 9.33 2.04
CA ASP A 23 6.86 9.09 2.41
C ASP A 23 7.08 7.86 3.30
N ASN A 24 6.05 7.47 4.06
CA ASN A 24 6.06 6.36 5.00
C ASN A 24 5.66 4.99 4.40
N VAL A 25 5.54 4.89 3.08
CA VAL A 25 5.26 3.62 2.38
C VAL A 25 6.58 3.01 1.91
N HIS A 26 6.83 1.75 2.23
CA HIS A 26 8.04 1.06 1.81
C HIS A 26 8.08 0.84 0.28
N ASP A 27 9.25 0.91 -0.34
CA ASP A 27 9.40 0.81 -1.81
C ASP A 27 8.85 -0.50 -2.39
N ASN A 28 9.08 -1.63 -1.72
CA ASN A 28 8.48 -2.91 -2.10
C ASN A 28 6.95 -2.86 -2.19
N SER A 29 6.30 -2.08 -1.32
CA SER A 29 4.84 -1.89 -1.38
C SER A 29 4.46 -0.94 -2.50
N ARG A 30 5.23 0.15 -2.71
CA ARG A 30 5.01 1.10 -3.82
C ARG A 30 5.13 0.42 -5.20
N ALA A 31 6.04 -0.55 -5.34
CA ALA A 31 6.33 -1.21 -6.60
C ALA A 31 5.10 -1.85 -7.27
N TYR A 32 4.09 -2.26 -6.50
CA TYR A 32 2.84 -2.83 -7.03
C TYR A 32 1.91 -1.79 -7.68
N PHE A 33 2.13 -0.50 -7.45
CA PHE A 33 1.25 0.58 -7.91
C PHE A 33 1.92 1.51 -8.93
N LEU A 34 3.18 1.25 -9.29
CA LEU A 34 3.88 2.02 -10.33
C LEU A 34 3.25 1.77 -11.72
N PRO A 35 3.36 2.73 -12.66
CA PRO A 35 2.79 2.59 -14.01
C PRO A 35 3.27 1.34 -14.76
N ASP A 36 4.52 0.95 -14.52
CA ASP A 36 5.16 -0.23 -15.13
C ASP A 36 5.05 -1.49 -14.27
N ALA A 37 4.27 -1.45 -13.17
CA ALA A 37 4.05 -2.61 -12.33
C ALA A 37 3.43 -3.72 -13.18
N PRO A 38 3.93 -4.97 -13.08
CA PRO A 38 3.28 -6.08 -13.75
C PRO A 38 1.83 -6.13 -13.29
N ALA A 39 0.91 -6.22 -14.26
CA ALA A 39 -0.51 -6.37 -13.94
C ALA A 39 -0.65 -7.56 -12.98
N VAL A 40 -1.04 -7.26 -11.73
CA VAL A 40 -1.42 -8.30 -10.80
C VAL A 40 -2.72 -8.85 -11.35
N GLY A 41 -2.63 -9.96 -12.08
CA GLY A 41 -3.80 -10.71 -12.52
C GLY A 41 -4.59 -11.12 -11.29
N LEU A 42 -5.70 -10.41 -11.05
CA LEU A 42 -6.73 -10.79 -10.10
C LEU A 42 -7.78 -11.63 -10.83
#